data_AF-A0A9X7VZ20-F1
#
_entry.id   AF-A0A9X7VZ20-F1
#
_cell.length_a   1.000
_cell.length_b   1.000
_cell.length_c   1.000
_cell.angle_alpha   90.00
_cell.angle_beta   90.00
_cell.angle_gamma   90.00
#
_symmetry.space_group_name_H-M   'P 1'
#
loop_
_entity.id
_entity.type
_entity.pdbx_description
1 polymer ?
#
loop_
_entity_poly.entity_id
_entity_poly.type
_entity_poly.pdbx_seq_one_letter_code
_entity_poly.pdbx_strand_id
1 'polypeptide(L)'
;MVHIVKIWTEHFEPMKSGNKTVEIRKDDGGYQVGDKLILAEWDRVAEDYTGRSCHATITHILSGEPWLKTGYVALSIKTDLQMTQEQVVEAAKAWRSGLVDRARTQHGSEAERDDTYMKNLRVTMNLTNVIDELYELEREYAELQASKHL
;
A
#
# COMPACT_ATOMS: atom_id res chain seq x y z
N MET A 1 -3.25 10.70 -6.85
CA MET A 1 -2.37 10.26 -5.74
C MET A 1 -2.38 8.74 -5.64
N VAL A 2 -1.43 8.12 -4.94
CA VAL A 2 -1.44 6.67 -4.65
C VAL A 2 -1.47 6.47 -3.14
N HIS A 3 -2.42 5.68 -2.65
CA HIS A 3 -2.60 5.42 -1.22
C HIS A 3 -2.33 3.95 -0.91
N ILE A 4 -1.51 3.68 0.12
CA ILE A 4 -1.28 2.31 0.62
C ILE A 4 -2.20 2.06 1.81
N VAL A 5 -3.04 1.03 1.67
CA VAL A 5 -4.13 0.77 2.60
C VAL A 5 -4.28 -0.72 2.88
N LYS A 6 -4.61 -1.08 4.13
CA LYS A 6 -4.87 -2.46 4.54
C LYS A 6 -6.18 -2.99 3.94
N ILE A 7 -6.22 -4.22 3.47
CA ILE A 7 -7.46 -4.96 3.16
C ILE A 7 -7.45 -6.29 3.91
N TRP A 8 -8.59 -6.70 4.49
CA TRP A 8 -8.65 -7.99 5.19
C TRP A 8 -8.66 -9.17 4.22
N THR A 9 -8.13 -10.31 4.68
CA THR A 9 -7.99 -11.54 3.88
C THR A 9 -9.33 -12.01 3.28
N GLU A 10 -10.45 -11.90 4.01
CA GLU A 10 -11.77 -12.29 3.49
C GLU A 10 -12.27 -11.42 2.32
N HIS A 11 -11.68 -10.24 2.13
CA HIS A 11 -12.07 -9.28 1.10
C HIS A 11 -11.06 -9.22 -0.04
N PHE A 12 -9.87 -9.81 0.13
CA PHE A 12 -8.78 -9.71 -0.83
C PHE A 12 -9.10 -10.38 -2.17
N GLU A 13 -9.49 -11.66 -2.17
CA GLU A 13 -9.79 -12.37 -3.43
C GLU A 13 -10.99 -11.78 -4.19
N PRO A 14 -12.11 -11.41 -3.54
CA PRO A 14 -13.19 -10.67 -4.20
C PRO A 14 -12.74 -9.33 -4.80
N MET A 15 -11.82 -8.61 -4.15
CA MET A 15 -11.27 -7.35 -4.65
C MET A 15 -10.37 -7.56 -5.86
N LYS A 16 -9.44 -8.51 -5.75
CA LYS A 16 -8.48 -8.86 -6.80
C LYS A 16 -9.18 -9.37 -8.06
N SER A 17 -10.27 -10.14 -7.92
CA SER A 17 -11.08 -10.62 -9.03
C SER A 17 -12.05 -9.57 -9.61
N GLY A 18 -12.21 -8.41 -8.96
CA GLY A 18 -13.12 -7.36 -9.38
C GLY A 18 -14.59 -7.58 -8.99
N ASN A 19 -14.89 -8.64 -8.23
CA ASN A 19 -16.24 -8.92 -7.71
C ASN A 19 -16.65 -7.94 -6.60
N LYS A 20 -15.69 -7.49 -5.79
CA LYS A 20 -15.87 -6.42 -4.81
C LYS A 20 -15.37 -5.11 -5.41
N THR A 21 -16.27 -4.15 -5.54
CA THR A 21 -16.03 -2.85 -6.21
C THR A 21 -16.26 -1.65 -5.29
N VAL A 22 -16.36 -1.88 -3.98
CA VAL A 22 -16.57 -0.83 -2.98
C VAL A 22 -15.62 -1.02 -1.81
N GLU A 23 -15.10 0.09 -1.27
CA GLU A 23 -14.29 0.11 -0.06
C GLU A 23 -14.74 1.22 0.90
N ILE A 24 -14.98 0.88 2.17
CA ILE A 24 -15.36 1.86 3.20
C ILE A 24 -14.12 2.26 3.98
N ARG A 25 -13.87 3.57 4.09
CA ARG A 25 -12.70 4.12 4.77
C ARG A 25 -13.06 5.32 5.63
N LYS A 26 -12.27 5.54 6.67
CA LYS A 26 -12.17 6.86 7.29
C LYS A 26 -11.49 7.78 6.29
N ASP A 27 -12.03 8.97 6.07
CA ASP A 27 -11.44 9.95 5.15
C ASP A 27 -10.38 10.79 5.87
N ASP A 28 -9.29 10.14 6.26
CA ASP A 28 -8.14 10.75 6.94
C ASP A 28 -7.00 11.13 5.98
N GLY A 29 -7.15 10.80 4.69
CA GLY A 29 -6.17 11.06 3.64
C GLY A 29 -6.70 11.92 2.48
N GLY A 30 -7.96 12.36 2.53
CA GLY A 30 -8.58 13.21 1.50
C GLY A 30 -8.64 12.51 0.14
N TYR A 31 -9.32 11.36 0.08
CA TYR A 31 -9.42 10.56 -1.15
C TYR A 31 -10.09 11.34 -2.28
N GLN A 32 -9.61 11.18 -3.51
CA GLN A 32 -10.18 11.81 -4.70
C GLN A 32 -10.49 10.79 -5.80
N VAL A 33 -11.47 11.11 -6.64
CA VAL A 33 -11.71 10.34 -7.88
C VAL A 33 -10.47 10.41 -8.75
N GLY A 34 -10.04 9.26 -9.26
CA GLY A 34 -8.79 9.09 -10.01
C GLY A 34 -7.57 8.70 -9.17
N ASP A 35 -7.67 8.76 -7.83
CA ASP A 35 -6.62 8.21 -6.97
C ASP A 35 -6.51 6.70 -7.13
N LYS A 36 -5.29 6.18 -6.93
CA LYS A 36 -5.00 4.76 -6.92
C LYS A 36 -4.85 4.25 -5.50
N LEU A 37 -5.25 3.02 -5.27
CA LEU A 37 -5.11 2.29 -4.01
C LEU A 37 -4.19 1.09 -4.24
N ILE A 38 -3.21 0.94 -3.35
CA ILE A 38 -2.52 -0.33 -3.11
C ILE A 38 -3.18 -0.97 -1.89
N LEU A 39 -3.95 -2.01 -2.13
CA LEU A 39 -4.67 -2.77 -1.11
C LEU A 39 -3.76 -3.91 -0.65
N ALA A 40 -3.01 -3.66 0.42
CA ALA A 40 -2.09 -4.61 1.04
C ALA A 40 -2.87 -5.54 1.97
N GLU A 41 -2.80 -6.84 1.72
CA GLU A 41 -3.56 -7.82 2.48
C GLU A 41 -3.04 -7.96 3.91
N TRP A 42 -3.97 -7.90 4.86
CA TRP A 42 -3.75 -7.97 6.29
C TRP A 42 -4.52 -9.14 6.91
N ASP A 43 -3.80 -10.04 7.56
CA ASP A 43 -4.36 -11.12 8.36
C ASP A 43 -4.59 -10.62 9.79
N ARG A 44 -5.85 -10.64 10.24
CA ARG A 44 -6.23 -10.19 11.60
C ARG A 44 -5.84 -11.17 12.70
N VAL A 45 -5.67 -12.46 12.36
CA VAL A 45 -5.29 -13.50 13.32
C VAL A 45 -3.78 -13.48 13.52
N ALA A 46 -3.01 -13.38 12.42
CA ALA A 46 -1.56 -13.22 12.51
C ALA A 46 -1.14 -11.79 12.92
N GLU A 47 -2.08 -10.84 12.84
CA GLU A 47 -1.84 -9.40 13.01
C GLU A 47 -0.68 -8.88 12.15
N ASP A 48 -0.52 -9.43 10.94
CA ASP A 48 0.56 -9.08 10.03
C ASP A 48 0.05 -9.04 8.58
N TYR A 49 0.86 -8.45 7.71
CA TYR A 49 0.62 -8.48 6.29
C TYR A 49 1.06 -9.82 5.69
N THR A 50 0.27 -10.34 4.76
CA THR A 50 0.60 -11.62 4.09
C THR A 50 1.66 -11.45 3.00
N GLY A 51 1.98 -10.21 2.63
CA GLY A 51 2.83 -9.86 1.50
C GLY A 51 2.08 -9.75 0.16
N ARG A 52 0.79 -10.12 0.10
CA ARG A 52 -0.02 -9.96 -1.11
C ARG A 52 -0.59 -8.54 -1.20
N SER A 53 -0.68 -8.02 -2.42
CA SER A 53 -1.37 -6.75 -2.71
C SER A 53 -2.20 -6.85 -3.99
N CYS A 54 -3.16 -5.94 -4.13
CA CYS A 54 -3.85 -5.68 -5.39
C CYS A 54 -4.07 -4.18 -5.56
N HIS A 55 -4.33 -3.75 -6.79
CA HIS A 55 -4.43 -2.33 -7.14
C HIS A 55 -5.83 -1.99 -7.64
N ALA A 56 -6.28 -0.77 -7.31
CA ALA A 56 -7.55 -0.26 -7.79
C ALA A 56 -7.50 1.25 -7.99
N THR A 57 -8.36 1.77 -8.87
CA THR A 57 -8.58 3.21 -9.05
C THR A 57 -9.94 3.60 -8.47
N ILE A 58 -9.98 4.72 -7.75
CA ILE A 58 -11.22 5.33 -7.25
C ILE A 58 -11.98 5.95 -8.42
N THR A 59 -13.21 5.49 -8.63
CA THR A 59 -14.07 5.93 -9.73
C THR A 59 -15.20 6.84 -9.26
N HIS A 60 -15.60 6.72 -8.00
CA HIS A 60 -16.61 7.56 -7.38
C HIS A 60 -16.43 7.53 -5.85
N ILE A 61 -16.86 8.59 -5.18
CA ILE A 61 -16.82 8.71 -3.71
C ILE A 61 -18.19 9.10 -3.22
N LEU A 62 -18.75 8.30 -2.31
CA LEU A 62 -19.95 8.62 -1.57
C LEU A 62 -19.59 8.96 -0.13
N SER A 63 -20.17 10.03 0.40
CA SER A 63 -20.05 10.44 1.79
C SER A 63 -21.39 10.93 2.32
N GLY A 64 -21.52 10.98 3.65
CA GLY A 64 -22.66 11.61 4.32
C GLY A 64 -23.68 10.63 4.92
N GLU A 65 -24.45 11.19 5.86
CA GLU A 65 -25.50 10.51 6.59
C GLU A 65 -26.80 10.39 5.75
N PRO A 66 -27.69 9.42 6.04
CA PRO A 66 -27.65 8.46 7.16
C PRO A 66 -26.83 7.19 6.87
N TRP A 67 -26.30 7.04 5.66
CA TRP A 67 -25.73 5.78 5.19
C TRP A 67 -24.28 5.55 5.63
N LEU A 68 -23.52 6.64 5.79
CA LEU A 68 -22.13 6.60 6.26
C LEU A 68 -21.99 7.51 7.48
N LYS A 69 -21.29 7.00 8.49
CA LYS A 69 -20.93 7.79 9.67
C LYS A 69 -20.09 9.00 9.24
N THR A 70 -20.34 10.16 9.85
CA THR A 70 -19.51 11.36 9.66
C THR A 70 -18.00 11.02 9.75
N GLY A 71 -17.25 11.45 8.73
CA GLY A 71 -15.81 11.17 8.58
C GLY A 71 -15.46 9.86 7.87
N TYR A 72 -16.45 9.11 7.38
CA TYR A 72 -16.26 7.93 6.54
C TYR A 72 -16.77 8.15 5.11
N VAL A 73 -16.13 7.47 4.17
CA VAL A 73 -16.44 7.47 2.74
C VAL A 73 -16.59 6.04 2.24
N ALA A 74 -17.47 5.85 1.26
CA ALA A 74 -17.52 4.65 0.43
C ALA A 74 -16.91 4.98 -0.93
N LEU A 75 -15.81 4.30 -1.25
CA LEU A 75 -15.06 4.45 -2.49
C LEU A 75 -15.57 3.40 -3.47
N SER A 76 -16.19 3.81 -4.57
CA SER A 76 -16.38 2.93 -5.71
C SER A 76 -15.04 2.78 -6.42
N ILE A 77 -14.62 1.55 -6.66
CA ILE A 77 -13.29 1.26 -7.16
C ILE A 77 -13.35 0.25 -8.31
N LYS A 78 -12.40 0.39 -9.22
CA LYS A 78 -12.18 -0.54 -10.32
C LYS A 78 -10.79 -1.11 -10.21
N THR A 79 -10.66 -2.44 -10.26
CA THR A 79 -9.36 -3.11 -10.28
C THR A 79 -8.48 -2.51 -11.37
N ASP A 80 -7.26 -2.16 -10.99
CA ASP A 80 -6.31 -1.47 -11.86
C ASP A 80 -5.17 -2.41 -12.22
N LEU A 81 -5.26 -3.00 -13.41
CA LEU A 81 -4.24 -3.90 -13.95
C LEU A 81 -3.07 -3.15 -14.62
N GLN A 82 -3.12 -1.81 -14.66
CA GLN A 82 -2.17 -0.98 -15.41
C GLN A 82 -1.24 -0.16 -14.50
N MET A 83 -1.40 -0.23 -13.18
CA MET A 83 -0.53 0.47 -12.24
C MET A 83 0.92 -0.01 -12.38
N THR A 84 1.85 0.93 -12.60
CA THR A 84 3.25 0.59 -12.90
C THR A 84 4.05 0.29 -11.63
N GLN A 85 5.17 -0.42 -11.79
CA GLN A 85 6.07 -0.73 -10.68
C GLN A 85 6.67 0.53 -10.06
N GLU A 86 6.96 1.56 -10.87
CA GLU A 86 7.47 2.85 -10.38
C GLU A 86 6.42 3.56 -9.52
N GLN A 87 5.15 3.53 -9.92
CA GLN A 87 4.06 4.10 -9.11
C GLN A 87 3.93 3.40 -7.77
N VAL A 88 4.08 2.07 -7.75
CA VAL A 88 4.06 1.27 -6.51
C VAL A 88 5.21 1.68 -5.59
N VAL A 89 6.42 1.77 -6.14
CA VAL A 89 7.63 2.05 -5.35
C VAL A 89 7.67 3.49 -4.84
N GLU A 90 7.29 4.48 -5.65
CA GLU A 90 7.23 5.86 -5.18
C GLU A 90 6.17 6.03 -4.08
N ALA A 91 5.03 5.34 -4.19
CA ALA A 91 4.04 5.30 -3.13
C ALA A 91 4.59 4.64 -1.84
N ALA A 92 5.32 3.53 -1.98
CA ALA A 92 5.94 2.83 -0.85
C ALA A 92 7.00 3.69 -0.15
N LYS A 93 7.86 4.38 -0.91
CA LYS A 93 8.86 5.33 -0.38
C LYS A 93 8.19 6.48 0.37
N ALA A 94 7.17 7.10 -0.21
CA ALA A 94 6.43 8.19 0.42
C ALA A 94 5.74 7.73 1.71
N TRP A 95 5.10 6.56 1.68
CA TRP A 95 4.46 5.97 2.86
C TRP A 95 5.48 5.64 3.95
N ARG A 96 6.66 5.11 3.60
CA ARG A 96 7.79 4.86 4.53
C ARG A 96 8.22 6.13 5.24
N SER A 97 8.43 7.23 4.50
CA SER A 97 8.81 8.52 5.07
C SER A 97 7.77 9.00 6.09
N GLY A 98 6.49 8.96 5.71
CA GLY A 98 5.40 9.36 6.61
C GLY A 98 5.17 8.43 7.80
N LEU A 99 5.63 7.17 7.76
CA LEU A 99 5.60 6.26 8.91
C LEU A 99 6.62 6.64 9.98
N VAL A 100 7.82 7.04 9.57
CA VAL A 100 8.87 7.50 10.50
C VAL A 100 8.39 8.72 11.28
N ASP A 101 7.73 9.67 10.60
CA ASP A 101 7.19 10.86 11.25
C ASP A 101 6.04 10.52 12.21
N ARG A 102 5.16 9.59 11.82
CA ARG A 102 4.05 9.13 12.69
C ARG A 102 4.55 8.38 13.92
N ALA A 103 5.52 7.49 13.77
CA ALA A 103 6.11 6.73 14.89
C ALA A 103 6.70 7.66 15.97
N ARG A 104 7.29 8.79 15.56
CA ARG A 104 7.81 9.83 16.48
C ARG A 104 6.73 10.50 17.33
N THR A 105 5.47 10.45 16.88
CA THR A 105 4.33 11.15 17.50
C THR A 105 3.34 10.22 18.19
N GLN A 106 3.47 8.90 18.01
CA GLN A 106 2.54 7.90 18.56
C GLN A 106 2.66 7.79 20.09
N HIS A 107 1.49 7.66 20.74
CA HIS A 107 1.33 7.35 22.16
C HIS A 107 1.05 5.84 22.31
N GLY A 108 1.75 5.16 23.22
CA GLY A 108 1.70 3.72 23.42
C GLY A 108 2.99 3.25 24.10
N SER A 109 3.06 1.98 24.52
CA SER A 109 4.32 1.42 25.02
C SER A 109 5.37 1.38 23.90
N GLU A 110 6.65 1.36 24.27
CA GLU A 110 7.75 1.26 23.30
C GLU A 110 7.62 0.01 22.41
N ALA A 111 7.29 -1.14 23.02
CA ALA A 111 7.10 -2.40 22.31
C ALA A 111 5.96 -2.37 21.27
N GLU A 112 4.83 -1.73 21.58
CA GLU A 112 3.69 -1.61 20.64
C GLU A 112 4.01 -0.70 19.45
N ARG A 113 4.80 0.36 19.69
CA ARG A 113 5.26 1.27 18.64
C ARG A 113 6.25 0.57 17.71
N ASP A 114 7.18 -0.19 18.28
CA ASP A 114 8.17 -0.95 17.51
C ASP A 114 7.51 -2.05 16.67
N ASP A 115 6.57 -2.82 17.23
CA ASP A 115 5.82 -3.83 16.47
C ASP A 115 5.04 -3.22 15.30
N THR A 116 4.32 -2.13 15.56
CA THR A 116 3.58 -1.39 14.51
C THR A 116 4.52 -0.85 13.44
N TYR A 117 5.67 -0.31 13.83
CA TYR A 117 6.69 0.17 12.90
C TYR A 117 7.24 -0.97 12.03
N MET A 118 7.61 -2.10 12.62
CA MET A 118 8.19 -3.24 11.91
C MET A 118 7.20 -3.89 10.93
N LYS A 119 5.93 -4.03 11.29
CA LYS A 119 4.88 -4.55 10.40
C LYS A 119 4.67 -3.64 9.18
N ASN A 120 4.68 -2.32 9.38
CA ASN A 120 4.57 -1.38 8.28
C ASN A 120 5.84 -1.32 7.41
N LEU A 121 7.03 -1.42 8.03
CA LEU A 121 8.30 -1.51 7.30
C LEU A 121 8.33 -2.75 6.39
N ARG A 122 7.85 -3.90 6.88
CA ARG A 122 7.76 -5.14 6.09
C ARG A 122 6.92 -4.98 4.82
N VAL A 123 5.84 -4.20 4.87
CA VAL A 123 5.04 -3.89 3.67
C VAL A 123 5.81 -3.02 2.71
N THR A 124 6.49 -1.97 3.19
CA THR A 124 7.30 -1.13 2.30
C THR A 124 8.37 -1.95 1.62
N MET A 125 9.07 -2.81 2.36
CA MET A 125 10.06 -3.73 1.83
C MET A 125 9.42 -4.67 0.81
N ASN A 126 8.33 -5.37 1.13
CA ASN A 126 7.68 -6.28 0.16
C ASN A 126 7.25 -5.57 -1.15
N LEU A 127 6.84 -4.31 -1.08
CA LEU A 127 6.48 -3.52 -2.26
C LEU A 127 7.70 -3.01 -3.05
N THR A 128 8.88 -2.89 -2.41
CA THR A 128 10.11 -2.39 -3.04
C THR A 128 11.16 -3.47 -3.32
N ASN A 129 11.07 -4.66 -2.71
CA ASN A 129 12.12 -5.69 -2.73
C ASN A 129 12.43 -6.16 -4.16
N VAL A 130 11.42 -6.27 -5.03
CA VAL A 130 11.64 -6.60 -6.44
C VAL A 130 12.50 -5.55 -7.14
N ILE A 131 12.35 -4.26 -6.77
CA ILE A 131 13.17 -3.18 -7.30
C ILE A 131 14.58 -3.19 -6.70
N ASP A 132 14.74 -3.44 -5.41
CA ASP A 132 16.06 -3.50 -4.78
C ASP A 132 16.87 -4.68 -5.37
N GLU A 133 16.25 -5.84 -5.58
CA GLU A 133 16.85 -6.98 -6.28
C GLU A 133 17.18 -6.67 -7.76
N LEU A 134 16.29 -5.97 -8.47
CA LEU A 134 16.54 -5.57 -9.87
C LEU A 134 17.63 -4.51 -10.00
N TYR A 135 17.73 -3.54 -9.08
CA TYR A 135 18.80 -2.55 -9.09
C TYR A 135 20.16 -3.19 -8.77
N GLU A 136 20.21 -4.15 -7.86
CA GLU A 136 21.43 -4.93 -7.62
C GLU A 136 21.84 -5.71 -8.89
N LEU A 137 20.90 -6.38 -9.56
CA LEU A 137 21.15 -7.06 -10.83
C LEU A 137 21.61 -6.12 -11.95
N GLU A 138 21.01 -4.94 -12.08
CA GLU A 138 21.40 -3.92 -13.07
C GLU A 138 22.81 -3.37 -12.78
N ARG A 139 23.15 -3.15 -11.51
CA ARG A 139 24.50 -2.74 -11.09
C ARG A 139 25.54 -3.81 -11.40
N GLU A 140 25.27 -5.05 -11.01
CA GLU A 140 26.14 -6.20 -11.30
C GLU A 140 26.36 -6.38 -12.81
N TYR A 141 25.31 -6.22 -13.62
CA TYR A 141 25.42 -6.29 -15.07
C TYR A 141 26.30 -5.17 -15.64
N ALA A 142 26.16 -3.93 -15.15
CA ALA A 142 27.00 -2.81 -15.57
C ALA A 142 28.48 -3.02 -15.22
N GLU A 143 28.78 -3.56 -14.04
CA GLU A 143 30.14 -3.92 -13.60
C GLU A 143 30.74 -5.04 -14.48
N LEU A 144 29.94 -6.03 -14.88
CA LEU A 144 30.35 -7.09 -15.81
C LEU A 144 30.64 -6.58 -17.23
N GLN A 145 29.90 -5.59 -17.71
CA GLN A 145 30.17 -4.97 -19.01
C GLN A 145 31.44 -4.12 -18.97
N ALA A 146 31.65 -3.38 -17.88
CA ALA A 146 32.85 -2.57 -17.68
C ALA A 146 34.13 -3.41 -17.58
N SER A 147 34.07 -4.59 -16.96
CA SER A 147 35.21 -5.52 -16.82
C SER A 147 35.56 -6.28 -18.10
N LYS A 148 34.66 -6.38 -19.09
CA LYS A 148 34.92 -6.98 -20.41
C LYS A 148 35.69 -6.09 -21.39
N HIS A 149 35.93 -4.82 -21.03
CA HIS A 149 36.65 -3.86 -21.85
C HIS A 149 38.04 -3.47 -21.29
N LEU A 150 38.53 -4.22 -20.29
CA LEU A 150 39.92 -4.26 -19.81
C LEU A 150 40.65 -5.48 -20.39
#